data_AF-A0A2S3U789-F1
#
_entry.id   AF-A0A2S3U789-F1
#
_cell.length_a   1.000
_cell.length_b   1.000
_cell.length_c   1.000
_cell.angle_alpha   90.00
_cell.angle_beta   90.00
_cell.angle_gamma   90.00
#
_symmetry.space_group_name_H-M   'P 1'
#
loop_
_entity.id
_entity.type
_entity.pdbx_description
1 polymer ?
#
loop_
_entity_poly.entity_id
_entity_poly.type
_entity_poly.pdbx_seq_one_letter_code
_entity_poly.pdbx_strand_id
1 'polypeptide(L)'
;MEQLKELGYEVTYLPVDQEGRINVADLKAAIRPDTILVSTMAVNNEIGTIQPLLGVAELLKQYPKIHFHIDAVQGIGKGIQNMIMNDRVDL
;
A
#
# COMPACT_ATOMS: atom_id res chain seq x y z
N MET A 1 4.39 -13.17 2.73
CA MET A 1 5.05 -12.26 3.71
C MET A 1 5.82 -13.00 4.79
N GLU A 2 5.38 -14.18 5.26
CA GLU A 2 6.16 -14.98 6.22
C GLU A 2 7.57 -15.34 5.70
N GLN A 3 7.72 -15.65 4.41
CA GLN A 3 9.03 -15.82 3.78
C GLN A 3 9.95 -14.58 3.91
N LEU A 4 9.41 -13.36 3.89
CA LEU A 4 10.22 -12.15 4.08
C LEU A 4 10.72 -12.07 5.53
N LYS A 5 9.89 -12.46 6.51
CA LYS A 5 10.31 -12.55 7.90
C LYS A 5 11.42 -13.59 8.09
N GLU A 6 11.30 -14.75 7.44
CA GLU A 6 12.35 -15.80 7.44
C GLU A 6 13.66 -15.31 6.81
N LEU A 7 13.58 -14.44 5.81
CA LEU A 7 14.73 -13.76 5.21
C LEU A 7 15.28 -12.59 6.05
N GLY A 8 14.72 -12.35 7.25
CA GLY A 8 15.18 -11.35 8.21
C GLY A 8 14.56 -9.96 8.07
N TYR A 9 13.51 -9.79 7.24
CA TYR A 9 12.80 -8.53 7.13
C TYR A 9 11.77 -8.37 8.25
N GLU A 10 11.69 -7.16 8.80
CA GLU A 10 10.60 -6.80 9.71
C GLU A 10 9.35 -6.38 8.93
N VAL A 11 8.24 -7.07 9.16
CA VAL A 11 6.97 -6.80 8.47
C VAL A 11 5.93 -6.27 9.46
N THR A 12 5.39 -5.08 9.16
CA THR A 12 4.28 -4.48 9.90
C THR A 12 3.00 -4.61 9.07
N TYR A 13 1.96 -5.21 9.65
CA TYR A 13 0.62 -5.23 9.05
C TYR A 13 -0.22 -4.12 9.67
N LEU A 14 -0.77 -3.25 8.83
CA LEU A 14 -1.65 -2.19 9.29
C LEU A 14 -3.07 -2.73 9.54
N PRO A 15 -3.76 -2.22 10.57
CA PRO A 15 -5.17 -2.52 10.75
C PRO A 15 -5.98 -1.90 9.61
N VAL A 16 -7.21 -2.40 9.45
CA VAL A 16 -8.21 -1.84 8.55
C VAL A 16 -9.46 -1.46 9.35
N ASP A 17 -10.22 -0.52 8.81
CA ASP A 17 -11.54 -0.18 9.34
C ASP A 17 -12.60 -1.25 9.01
N GLN A 18 -13.85 -0.99 9.41
CA GLN A 18 -14.98 -1.91 9.19
C GLN A 18 -15.32 -2.12 7.70
N GLU A 19 -14.86 -1.23 6.81
CA GLU A 19 -15.01 -1.38 5.37
C GLU A 19 -13.78 -2.06 4.74
N GLY A 20 -12.76 -2.41 5.53
CA GLY A 20 -11.52 -3.00 5.02
C GLY A 20 -10.53 -1.98 4.43
N ARG A 21 -10.66 -0.69 4.74
CA ARG A 21 -9.71 0.36 4.30
C ARG A 21 -8.62 0.60 5.32
N ILE A 22 -7.40 0.83 4.85
CA ILE A 22 -6.33 1.35 5.71
C ILE A 22 -6.52 2.84 5.98
N ASN A 23 -6.05 3.30 7.13
CA ASN A 23 -5.91 4.72 7.43
C ASN A 23 -4.50 5.20 7.05
N VAL A 24 -4.40 6.27 6.26
CA VAL A 24 -3.10 6.85 5.85
C VAL A 24 -2.33 7.40 7.06
N ALA A 25 -3.02 7.82 8.13
CA ALA A 25 -2.37 8.23 9.37
C ALA A 25 -1.66 7.07 10.07
N ASP A 26 -2.27 5.87 10.07
CA ASP A 26 -1.67 4.66 10.64
C ASP A 26 -0.44 4.25 9.84
N LEU A 27 -0.50 4.35 8.51
CA LEU A 27 0.67 4.16 7.65
C LEU A 27 1.79 5.14 8.01
N LYS A 28 1.48 6.43 8.13
CA LYS A 28 2.48 7.45 8.50
C LYS A 28 3.13 7.15 9.85
N ALA A 29 2.35 6.70 10.83
CA ALA A 29 2.85 6.35 12.16
C ALA A 29 3.71 5.08 12.15
N ALA A 30 3.46 4.15 11.23
CA ALA A 30 4.20 2.90 11.12
C ALA A 30 5.52 3.01 10.32
N ILE A 31 5.69 4.06 9.50
CA ILE A 31 6.93 4.28 8.75
C ILE A 31 8.10 4.51 9.72
N ARG A 32 9.16 3.73 9.53
CA ARG A 32 10.41 3.79 10.27
C ARG A 32 11.55 4.28 9.37
N PRO A 33 12.69 4.74 9.92
CA PRO A 33 13.84 5.16 9.14
C PRO A 33 14.42 4.09 8.19
N ASP A 34 14.19 2.82 8.50
CA ASP A 34 14.63 1.64 7.75
C ASP A 34 13.52 0.98 6.93
N THR A 35 12.33 1.60 6.84
CA THR A 35 11.27 1.11 5.95
C THR A 35 11.71 1.25 4.50
N ILE A 36 11.65 0.15 3.73
CA ILE A 36 12.08 0.11 2.32
C ILE A 36 10.93 -0.09 1.34
N LEU A 37 9.80 -0.64 1.80
CA LEU A 37 8.68 -1.02 0.95
C LEU A 37 7.36 -0.78 1.67
N VAL A 38 6.43 -0.14 0.97
CA VAL A 38 4.99 -0.16 1.29
C VAL A 38 4.30 -0.92 0.17
N SER A 39 3.58 -1.98 0.55
CA SER A 39 2.82 -2.82 -0.37
C SER A 39 1.37 -2.86 0.06
N THR A 40 0.45 -2.56 -0.85
CA THR A 40 -1.00 -2.65 -0.60
C THR A 40 -1.72 -3.21 -1.81
N MET A 41 -2.90 -3.77 -1.60
CA MET A 41 -3.81 -4.14 -2.69
C MET A 41 -4.54 -2.89 -3.20
N ALA A 42 -4.81 -2.82 -4.51
CA ALA A 42 -5.65 -1.77 -5.08
C ALA A 42 -7.10 -1.91 -4.60
N VAL A 43 -7.57 -3.16 -4.60
CA VAL A 43 -8.94 -3.54 -4.24
C VAL A 43 -8.90 -4.78 -3.38
N ASN A 44 -9.56 -4.74 -2.22
CA ASN A 44 -9.74 -5.90 -1.38
C ASN A 44 -10.58 -6.95 -2.09
N ASN A 45 -10.06 -8.18 -2.15
CA ASN A 45 -10.66 -9.30 -2.88
C ASN A 45 -11.87 -9.94 -2.18
N GLU A 46 -12.09 -9.66 -0.89
CA GLU A 46 -13.22 -10.18 -0.11
C GLU A 46 -14.41 -9.21 -0.11
N ILE A 47 -14.15 -7.93 0.17
CA ILE A 47 -15.19 -6.90 0.35
C ILE A 47 -15.35 -6.04 -0.92
N GLY A 48 -14.35 -6.00 -1.80
CA GLY A 48 -14.34 -5.17 -3.01
C GLY A 48 -13.93 -3.72 -2.75
N THR A 49 -13.49 -3.41 -1.54
CA THR A 49 -13.12 -2.05 -1.12
C THR A 49 -11.86 -1.57 -1.81
N ILE A 50 -11.93 -0.36 -2.40
CA ILE A 50 -10.75 0.33 -2.97
C ILE A 50 -9.96 0.99 -1.84
N GLN A 51 -8.64 0.77 -1.81
CA GLN A 51 -7.75 1.38 -0.83
C GLN A 51 -7.47 2.87 -1.17
N PRO A 52 -7.04 3.70 -0.20
CA PRO A 52 -6.73 5.11 -0.44
C PRO A 52 -5.40 5.33 -1.18
N LEU A 53 -5.25 4.78 -2.39
CA LEU A 53 -3.99 4.70 -3.15
C LEU A 53 -3.34 6.06 -3.38
N LEU A 54 -4.13 7.08 -3.76
CA LEU A 54 -3.61 8.44 -3.98
C LEU A 54 -3.14 9.10 -2.68
N GLY A 55 -3.81 8.83 -1.57
CA GLY A 55 -3.40 9.33 -0.26
C GLY A 55 -2.09 8.69 0.22
N VAL A 56 -1.93 7.39 -0.05
CA VAL A 56 -0.66 6.68 0.19
C VAL A 56 0.46 7.23 -0.69
N ALA A 57 0.21 7.40 -1.99
CA ALA A 57 1.19 7.97 -2.91
C ALA A 57 1.63 9.37 -2.47
N GLU A 58 0.69 10.24 -2.11
CA GLU A 58 0.98 11.59 -1.64
C GLU A 58 1.81 11.59 -0.34
N LEU A 59 1.49 10.71 0.61
CA LEU A 59 2.32 10.52 1.81
C LEU A 59 3.74 10.09 1.44
N LEU A 60 3.89 9.12 0.54
CA LEU A 60 5.17 8.55 0.15
C LEU A 60 6.05 9.50 -0.69
N LYS A 61 5.52 10.63 -1.19
CA LYS A 61 6.36 11.70 -1.74
C LYS A 61 7.32 12.29 -0.70
N GLN A 62 6.97 12.24 0.59
CA GLN A 62 7.83 12.68 1.69
C GLN A 62 8.94 11.66 2.00
N TYR A 63 8.85 10.44 1.46
CA TYR A 63 9.76 9.32 1.73
C TYR A 63 10.26 8.71 0.41
N PRO A 64 11.10 9.41 -0.36
CA PRO A 64 11.48 9.01 -1.73
C PRO A 64 12.29 7.71 -1.80
N LYS A 65 12.84 7.23 -0.68
CA LYS A 65 13.56 5.94 -0.62
C LYS A 65 12.65 4.73 -0.41
N ILE A 66 11.39 4.95 -0.06
CA ILE A 66 10.41 3.89 0.14
C ILE A 66 9.79 3.55 -1.21
N HIS A 67 9.90 2.28 -1.58
CA HIS A 67 9.22 1.73 -2.74
C HIS A 67 7.72 1.59 -2.49
N PHE A 68 6.91 1.85 -3.52
CA PHE A 68 5.47 1.71 -3.45
C PHE A 68 4.96 0.69 -4.44
N HIS A 69 4.52 -0.45 -3.91
CA HIS A 69 3.93 -1.54 -4.66
C HIS A 69 2.42 -1.57 -4.47
N ILE A 70 1.69 -1.74 -5.58
CA ILE A 70 0.24 -1.94 -5.57
C ILE A 70 -0.10 -3.26 -6.25
N ASP A 71 -0.69 -4.20 -5.51
CA ASP A 71 -1.32 -5.38 -6.11
C ASP A 71 -2.62 -4.97 -6.81
N ALA A 72 -2.55 -4.85 -8.13
CA ALA A 72 -3.61 -4.33 -8.98
C ALA A 72 -4.54 -5.41 -9.56
N VAL A 73 -4.41 -6.69 -9.20
CA VAL A 73 -5.13 -7.81 -9.85
C VAL A 73 -6.64 -7.56 -9.94
N GLN A 74 -7.26 -7.13 -8.84
CA GLN A 74 -8.71 -6.85 -8.77
C GLN A 74 -9.10 -5.43 -9.23
N GLY A 75 -8.13 -4.60 -9.59
CA GLY A 75 -8.36 -3.26 -10.13
C GLY A 75 -8.54 -3.20 -11.65
N ILE A 76 -8.08 -4.24 -12.36
CA ILE A 76 -8.20 -4.33 -13.83
C ILE A 76 -9.68 -4.32 -14.21
N GLY A 77 -10.06 -3.42 -15.12
CA GLY A 77 -11.44 -3.29 -15.60
C GLY A 77 -12.40 -2.50 -14.69
N LYS A 78 -11.94 -1.99 -13.53
CA LYS A 78 -12.77 -1.21 -12.59
C LYS A 78 -12.67 0.32 -12.77
N GLY A 79 -11.95 0.80 -13.78
CA GLY A 79 -11.82 2.24 -14.07
C GLY A 79 -10.92 3.01 -13.10
N ILE A 80 -10.14 2.33 -12.26
CA ILE A 80 -9.25 2.94 -11.27
C ILE A 80 -7.78 3.02 -11.71
N GLN A 81 -7.51 2.84 -13.01
CA GLN A 81 -6.14 2.81 -13.55
C GLN A 81 -5.35 4.06 -13.18
N ASN A 82 -5.98 5.24 -13.19
CA ASN A 82 -5.32 6.50 -12.82
C ASN A 82 -4.92 6.57 -11.33
N MET A 83 -5.54 5.77 -10.46
CA MET A 83 -5.17 5.67 -9.05
C MET A 83 -3.98 4.72 -8.87
N ILE A 84 -3.89 3.67 -9.70
CA ILE A 84 -2.84 2.65 -9.66
C ILE A 84 -1.57 3.16 -10.38
N MET A 85 -1.70 3.75 -11.56
CA MET A 85 -0.60 4.26 -12.37
C MET A 85 -0.30 5.71 -11.99
N ASN A 86 0.22 5.92 -10.78
CA ASN A 86 0.66 7.23 -10.31
C ASN A 86 2.20 7.33 -10.27
N ASP A 87 2.69 8.56 -10.10
CA ASP A 87 4.11 8.92 -10.15
C ASP A 87 4.98 8.30 -9.04
N ARG A 88 4.36 7.73 -8.00
CA ARG A 88 5.08 7.08 -6.91
C ARG A 88 5.11 5.56 -6.99
N VAL A 89 4.29 4.95 -7.85
CA VAL A 89 4.26 3.50 -7.99
C VAL A 89 5.44 3.08 -8.83
N ASP A 90 6.27 2.22 -8.26
CA ASP A 90 7.39 1.63 -8.97
C ASP A 90 6.84 0.61 -9.98
N LEU A 91 7.16 0.80 -11.26
CA LEU A 91 6.83 -0.12 -12.37
C LEU A 91 7.92 -1.16 -12.59
#